data_AF-A0A0D3JBW7-F1
#
_entry.id   AF-A0A0D3JBW7-F1
#
_cell.length_a   1.000
_cell.length_b   1.000
_cell.length_c   1.000
_cell.angle_alpha   90.00
_cell.angle_beta   90.00
_cell.angle_gamma   90.00
#
_symmetry.space_group_name_H-M   'P 1'
#
loop_
_entity.id
_entity.type
_entity.pdbx_description
1 polymer ?
#
loop_
_entity_poly.entity_id
_entity_poly.type
_entity_poly.pdbx_seq_one_letter_code
_entity_poly.pdbx_strand_id
1 'polypeptide(L)'
;MRWTHIRVLPDTVRKTVSGRISCERNESSGAPGSKCITKGTMSNNNTLDPSNFVMSLVSEAFRSIDLLQHVPEAVLRRLTRHFHRIPITVGTVLFNVGDASDSFYVIESGEYAIEAAMHRSGCNCRAQERYLQLVDSDGFGELALLSDRPRTGTAW
;
A
#
# COMPACT_ATOMS: atom_id res chain seq x y z
N MET A 1 -2.58 -17.20 -5.73
CA MET A 1 -3.14 -15.88 -5.38
C MET A 1 -2.31 -15.23 -4.29
N ARG A 2 -1.78 -14.03 -4.54
CA ARG A 2 -1.01 -13.22 -3.59
C ARG A 2 -1.91 -12.14 -3.00
N TRP A 3 -1.89 -11.99 -1.68
CA TRP A 3 -2.64 -10.96 -0.97
C TRP A 3 -1.66 -9.91 -0.49
N THR A 4 -1.82 -8.68 -0.95
CA THR A 4 -0.81 -7.64 -0.74
C THR A 4 -1.43 -6.39 -0.19
N HIS A 5 -0.78 -5.76 0.79
CA HIS A 5 -1.05 -4.36 1.10
C HIS A 5 0.19 -3.51 0.84
N ILE A 6 -0.01 -2.34 0.26
CA ILE A 6 1.07 -1.54 -0.32
C ILE A 6 1.18 -0.19 0.37
N ARG A 7 2.41 0.18 0.71
CA ARG A 7 2.74 1.48 1.28
C ARG A 7 3.64 2.24 0.31
N VAL A 8 3.17 3.38 -0.19
CA VAL A 8 4.01 4.28 -0.99
C VAL A 8 5.00 4.98 -0.05
N LEU A 9 6.28 4.83 -0.34
CA LEU A 9 7.34 5.57 0.32
C LEU A 9 7.61 6.86 -0.45
N PRO A 10 7.83 7.99 0.25
CA PRO A 10 8.30 9.20 -0.38
C PRO A 10 9.68 8.97 -1.03
N ASP A 11 9.94 9.68 -2.12
CA ASP A 11 11.11 9.48 -2.99
C ASP A 11 12.46 9.77 -2.27
N THR A 12 12.42 10.36 -1.08
CA THR A 12 13.56 10.66 -0.22
C THR A 12 14.25 9.43 0.39
N VAL A 13 13.69 8.21 0.25
CA VAL A 13 14.29 6.97 0.80
C VAL A 13 15.38 6.37 -0.11
N ARG A 14 15.69 7.00 -1.26
CA ARG A 14 16.90 6.68 -2.04
C ARG A 14 18.16 7.27 -1.37
N LYS A 15 18.72 6.57 -0.37
CA LYS A 15 20.17 6.45 -0.03
C LYS A 15 20.40 6.25 1.48
N THR A 16 20.37 5.00 1.95
CA THR A 16 21.28 4.57 3.04
C THR A 16 21.60 3.08 2.95
N VAL A 17 22.30 2.66 1.90
CA VAL A 17 23.10 1.43 1.94
C VAL A 17 24.45 1.73 1.31
N SER A 18 25.36 2.31 2.09
CA SER A 18 26.82 2.17 1.98
C SER A 18 27.46 3.15 2.96
N GLY A 19 28.20 2.66 3.95
CA GLY A 19 29.02 3.52 4.80
C GLY A 19 29.36 2.94 6.17
N ARG A 20 30.55 2.36 6.26
CA ARG A 20 31.27 1.83 7.43
C ARG A 20 30.90 2.42 8.79
N ILE A 21 30.80 1.50 9.77
CA ILE A 21 31.07 1.78 11.18
C ILE A 21 32.50 2.32 11.28
N SER A 22 32.64 3.57 11.74
CA SER A 22 33.86 4.04 12.38
C SER A 22 33.48 4.82 13.62
N CYS A 23 33.80 4.24 14.77
CA CYS A 23 33.73 4.91 16.06
C CYS A 23 35.02 5.71 16.23
N GLU A 24 34.92 7.03 16.37
CA GLU A 24 36.00 7.82 16.95
C GLU A 24 35.45 8.66 18.10
N ARG A 25 36.10 8.49 19.26
CA ARG A 25 35.98 9.36 20.44
C ARG A 25 36.67 10.69 20.13
N ASN A 26 36.18 11.79 20.72
CA ASN A 26 37.00 12.65 21.56
C ASN A 26 36.17 13.64 22.38
N GLU A 27 36.73 13.97 23.55
CA GLU A 27 36.12 14.56 24.73
C GLU A 27 36.13 16.11 24.75
N SER A 28 35.20 16.64 25.57
CA SER A 28 35.33 17.82 26.44
C SER A 28 35.05 19.25 25.92
N SER A 29 34.03 19.86 26.56
CA SER A 29 34.10 21.11 27.36
C SER A 29 33.07 22.21 27.01
N GLY A 30 32.38 22.73 28.05
CA GLY A 30 31.78 24.07 28.08
C GLY A 30 30.25 24.18 27.96
N ALA A 31 29.54 24.32 29.09
CA ALA A 31 28.17 24.85 29.21
C ALA A 31 28.19 26.41 29.22
N PRO A 32 27.07 27.19 29.25
CA PRO A 32 25.66 26.80 29.49
C PRO A 32 24.56 27.50 28.64
N GLY A 33 23.34 26.95 28.70
CA GLY A 33 22.13 27.75 28.82
C GLY A 33 21.28 27.99 27.55
N SER A 34 20.34 27.08 27.26
CA SER A 34 19.00 27.47 26.82
C SER A 34 17.99 26.42 27.28
N LYS A 35 17.19 26.76 28.29
CA LYS A 35 16.00 26.00 28.69
C LYS A 35 14.93 26.19 27.63
N CYS A 36 14.60 25.13 26.88
CA CYS A 36 13.27 25.01 26.27
C CYS A 36 12.45 24.07 27.17
N ILE A 37 11.58 24.66 27.99
CA ILE A 37 10.50 23.94 28.64
C ILE A 37 9.36 23.88 27.64
N THR A 38 9.09 22.71 27.07
CA THR A 38 7.76 22.39 26.53
C THR A 38 7.10 21.37 27.43
N LYS A 39 5.86 21.72 27.78
CA LYS A 39 4.98 21.03 28.71
C LYS A 39 4.56 19.67 28.16
N GLY A 40 4.46 18.70 29.05
CA GLY A 40 3.33 17.76 29.15
C GLY A 40 2.95 16.95 27.92
N THR A 41 3.40 15.70 27.87
CA THR A 41 2.62 14.51 28.22
C THR A 41 3.25 13.31 27.51
N MET A 42 3.88 12.45 28.30
CA MET A 42 4.28 11.12 27.86
C MET A 42 3.06 10.23 27.70
N SER A 43 3.17 9.33 26.72
CA SER A 43 2.38 8.12 26.52
C SER A 43 0.96 8.33 26.00
N ASN A 44 0.74 7.93 24.75
CA ASN A 44 -0.13 6.79 24.52
C ASN A 44 0.62 5.86 23.56
N ASN A 45 1.18 4.78 24.11
CA ASN A 45 1.69 3.65 23.34
C ASN A 45 0.51 2.97 22.61
N ASN A 46 0.04 3.57 21.51
CA ASN A 46 -0.73 2.84 20.50
C ASN A 46 0.26 2.06 19.64
N THR A 47 0.92 1.08 20.24
CA THR A 47 1.47 -0.03 19.45
C THR A 47 0.26 -0.81 18.96
N LEU A 48 -0.34 -0.36 17.84
CA LEU A 48 -1.34 -1.15 17.15
C LEU A 48 -0.69 -2.49 16.85
N ASP A 49 -1.23 -3.57 17.41
CA ASP A 49 -0.89 -4.92 16.97
C ASP A 49 -0.98 -4.94 15.44
N PRO A 50 0.11 -5.30 14.72
CA PRO A 50 0.11 -5.36 13.26
C PRO A 50 -1.09 -6.13 12.71
N SER A 51 -1.56 -7.16 13.43
CA SER A 51 -2.73 -7.96 13.08
C SER A 51 -4.03 -7.15 13.11
N ASN A 52 -4.19 -6.27 14.09
CA ASN A 52 -5.36 -5.39 14.22
C ASN A 52 -5.34 -4.27 13.17
N PHE A 53 -4.16 -3.75 12.85
CA PHE A 53 -4.00 -2.76 11.78
C PHE A 53 -4.41 -3.34 10.41
N VAL A 54 -3.84 -4.48 10.02
CA VAL A 54 -4.17 -5.14 8.74
C VAL A 54 -5.65 -5.52 8.68
N MET A 55 -6.23 -5.98 9.80
CA MET A 55 -7.66 -6.26 9.88
C MET A 55 -8.52 -5.03 9.59
N SER A 56 -8.20 -3.88 10.19
CA SER A 56 -8.92 -2.63 9.95
C SER A 56 -8.81 -2.19 8.49
N LEU A 57 -7.58 -2.20 7.96
CA LEU A 57 -7.28 -1.79 6.59
C LEU A 57 -8.05 -2.64 5.56
N VAL A 58 -7.97 -3.96 5.70
CA VAL A 58 -8.63 -4.90 4.77
C VAL A 58 -10.15 -4.85 4.92
N SER A 59 -10.66 -4.70 6.15
CA SER A 59 -12.11 -4.55 6.37
C SER A 59 -12.67 -3.33 5.66
N GLU A 60 -11.96 -2.20 5.70
CA GLU A 60 -12.40 -0.97 5.01
C GLU A 60 -12.36 -1.16 3.49
N ALA A 61 -11.25 -1.69 2.95
CA ALA A 61 -11.10 -1.94 1.52
C ALA A 61 -12.13 -2.92 0.96
N PHE A 62 -12.50 -3.95 1.72
CA PHE A 62 -13.50 -4.91 1.25
C PHE A 62 -14.90 -4.28 1.22
N ARG A 63 -15.21 -3.34 2.12
CA ARG A 63 -16.49 -2.63 2.16
C ARG A 63 -16.67 -1.67 0.99
N SER A 64 -15.59 -1.11 0.44
CA SER A 64 -15.66 -0.23 -0.74
C SER A 64 -15.81 -1.00 -2.06
N ILE A 65 -15.59 -2.31 -2.07
CA ILE A 65 -15.72 -3.17 -3.26
C ILE A 65 -17.06 -3.90 -3.22
N ASP A 66 -17.94 -3.63 -4.18
CA ASP A 66 -19.29 -4.22 -4.28
C ASP A 66 -19.29 -5.76 -4.18
N LEU A 67 -18.28 -6.40 -4.79
CA LEU A 67 -18.11 -7.85 -4.78
C LEU A 67 -17.78 -8.40 -3.39
N LEU A 68 -17.09 -7.63 -2.55
CA LEU A 68 -16.46 -8.08 -1.31
C LEU A 68 -17.11 -7.49 -0.05
N GLN A 69 -18.04 -6.54 -0.19
CA GLN A 69 -18.63 -5.78 0.92
C GLN A 69 -19.31 -6.62 2.01
N HIS A 70 -19.75 -7.84 1.68
CA HIS A 70 -20.48 -8.72 2.60
C HIS A 70 -19.64 -9.91 3.10
N VAL A 71 -18.32 -9.90 2.91
CA VAL A 71 -17.46 -10.96 3.44
C VAL A 71 -17.53 -10.94 4.99
N PRO A 72 -17.94 -12.05 5.64
CA PRO A 72 -18.08 -12.09 7.09
C PRO A 72 -16.75 -11.82 7.81
N GLU A 73 -16.81 -11.16 8.97
CA GLU A 73 -15.62 -10.79 9.73
C GLU A 73 -14.72 -12.00 10.09
N ALA A 74 -15.33 -13.15 10.38
CA ALA A 74 -14.58 -14.39 10.64
C ALA A 74 -13.77 -14.86 9.42
N VAL A 75 -14.26 -14.61 8.20
CA VAL A 75 -13.55 -14.91 6.95
C VAL A 75 -12.47 -13.87 6.71
N LEU A 76 -12.77 -12.57 6.88
CA LEU A 76 -11.76 -11.50 6.80
C LEU A 76 -10.59 -11.78 7.74
N ARG A 77 -10.84 -12.14 9.00
CA ARG A 77 -9.80 -12.48 9.99
C ARG A 77 -8.92 -13.65 9.57
N ARG A 78 -9.43 -14.57 8.74
CA ARG A 78 -8.64 -15.66 8.18
C ARG A 78 -7.82 -15.18 6.99
N LEU A 79 -8.40 -14.35 6.12
CA LEU A 79 -7.76 -13.79 4.93
C LEU A 79 -6.61 -12.83 5.29
N THR A 80 -6.79 -12.00 6.31
CA THR A 80 -5.78 -10.99 6.73
C THR A 80 -4.44 -11.60 7.12
N ARG A 81 -4.42 -12.87 7.56
CA ARG A 81 -3.17 -13.59 7.84
C ARG A 81 -2.35 -13.94 6.60
N HIS A 82 -2.93 -13.84 5.42
CA HIS A 82 -2.24 -14.07 4.14
C HIS A 82 -1.75 -12.78 3.50
N PHE A 83 -2.11 -11.62 4.04
CA PHE A 83 -1.68 -10.34 3.51
C PHE A 83 -0.21 -10.08 3.85
N HIS A 84 0.57 -9.71 2.84
CA HIS A 84 1.96 -9.31 2.99
C HIS A 84 2.15 -7.85 2.59
N ARG A 85 2.95 -7.13 3.38
CA ARG A 85 3.28 -5.74 3.11
C ARG A 85 4.35 -5.64 2.03
N ILE A 86 4.12 -4.81 1.01
CA ILE A 86 5.13 -4.44 0.02
C ILE A 86 5.34 -2.92 0.03
N PRO A 87 6.53 -2.41 0.41
CA PRO A 87 6.86 -1.01 0.21
C PRO A 87 7.18 -0.75 -1.26
N ILE A 88 6.68 0.35 -1.81
CA ILE A 88 7.02 0.79 -3.17
C ILE A 88 7.37 2.27 -3.20
N THR A 89 8.00 2.72 -4.28
CA THR A 89 8.26 4.15 -4.54
C THR A 89 7.28 4.69 -5.57
N VAL A 90 7.10 6.02 -5.60
CA VAL A 90 6.29 6.70 -6.61
C VAL A 90 6.71 6.29 -8.03
N GLY A 91 5.74 5.97 -8.88
CA GLY A 91 5.96 5.53 -10.26
C GLY A 91 6.36 4.06 -10.42
N THR A 92 6.28 3.26 -9.36
CA THR A 92 6.52 1.81 -9.45
C THR A 92 5.32 1.13 -10.11
N VAL A 93 5.53 0.58 -11.31
CA VAL A 93 4.51 -0.25 -11.97
C VAL A 93 4.33 -1.56 -11.21
N LEU A 94 3.11 -1.83 -10.74
CA LEU A 94 2.76 -3.08 -10.06
C LEU A 94 2.46 -4.22 -11.03
N PHE A 95 1.77 -3.89 -12.11
CA PHE A 95 1.46 -4.79 -13.24
C PHE A 95 1.07 -3.97 -14.47
N ASN A 96 1.19 -4.60 -15.63
CA ASN A 96 0.76 -4.08 -16.93
C ASN A 96 -0.48 -4.80 -17.44
N VAL A 97 -1.14 -4.19 -18.43
CA VAL A 97 -2.15 -4.88 -19.25
C VAL A 97 -1.55 -6.17 -19.83
N GLY A 98 -2.30 -7.27 -19.76
CA GLY A 98 -1.90 -8.58 -20.26
C GLY A 98 -1.11 -9.44 -19.27
N ASP A 99 -0.67 -8.88 -18.14
CA ASP A 99 0.01 -9.65 -17.10
C ASP A 99 -0.95 -10.68 -16.47
N ALA A 100 -0.38 -11.74 -15.88
CA ALA A 100 -1.15 -12.72 -15.14
C ALA A 100 -1.87 -12.07 -13.94
N SER A 101 -3.13 -12.45 -13.74
CA SER A 101 -3.97 -11.89 -12.68
C SER A 101 -3.89 -12.79 -11.44
N ASP A 102 -2.77 -12.68 -10.71
CA ASP A 102 -2.42 -13.59 -9.60
C ASP A 102 -2.41 -12.92 -8.23
N SER A 103 -2.81 -11.65 -8.15
CA SER A 103 -2.65 -10.80 -6.96
C SER A 103 -3.85 -9.90 -6.69
N PHE A 104 -4.12 -9.64 -5.42
CA PHE A 104 -5.07 -8.62 -4.96
C PHE A 104 -4.34 -7.63 -4.05
N TYR A 105 -4.66 -6.33 -4.19
CA TYR A 105 -3.95 -5.25 -3.53
C TYR A 105 -4.90 -4.41 -2.68
N VAL A 106 -4.40 -3.95 -1.53
CA VAL A 106 -5.03 -2.93 -0.68
C VAL A 106 -4.03 -1.81 -0.43
N ILE A 107 -4.44 -0.56 -0.61
CA ILE A 107 -3.58 0.60 -0.41
C ILE A 107 -3.54 0.91 1.08
N GLU A 108 -2.38 0.71 1.69
CA GLU A 108 -2.15 1.05 3.09
C GLU A 108 -2.01 2.55 3.28
N SER A 109 -1.24 3.20 2.41
CA SER A 109 -1.11 4.65 2.37
C SER A 109 -0.49 5.12 1.05
N GLY A 110 -0.96 6.26 0.56
CA GLY A 110 -0.48 6.93 -0.65
C GLY A 110 -1.52 6.92 -1.77
N GLU A 111 -1.17 7.53 -2.89
CA GLU A 111 -2.03 7.61 -4.07
C GLU A 111 -1.51 6.70 -5.18
N TYR A 112 -2.44 6.08 -5.90
CA TYR A 112 -2.16 5.19 -7.02
C TYR A 112 -3.03 5.54 -8.22
N ALA A 113 -2.51 5.29 -9.42
CA ALA A 113 -3.28 5.40 -10.64
C ALA A 113 -3.42 4.04 -11.32
N ILE A 114 -4.63 3.74 -11.77
CA ILE A 114 -4.89 2.64 -12.71
C ILE A 114 -5.35 3.24 -14.03
N GLU A 115 -4.65 2.90 -15.09
CA GLU A 115 -5.10 3.14 -16.46
C GLU A 115 -5.68 1.83 -17.02
N ALA A 116 -7.00 1.80 -17.14
CA ALA A 116 -7.72 0.66 -17.69
C ALA A 116 -7.91 0.84 -19.21
N ALA A 117 -7.47 -0.16 -19.98
CA ALA A 117 -7.75 -0.25 -21.40
C ALA A 117 -9.10 -0.94 -21.62
N MET A 118 -10.18 -0.16 -21.74
CA MET A 118 -11.48 -0.73 -22.08
C MET A 118 -11.60 -0.94 -23.59
N HIS A 119 -11.32 -2.17 -24.04
CA HIS A 119 -11.69 -2.60 -25.38
C HIS A 119 -13.17 -2.96 -25.40
N ARG A 120 -14.00 -2.18 -26.11
CA ARG A 120 -15.37 -2.62 -26.43
C ARG A 120 -15.29 -3.67 -27.53
N SER A 121 -15.44 -4.94 -27.16
CA SER A 121 -15.54 -6.05 -28.12
C SER A 121 -16.59 -5.72 -29.18
N GLY A 122 -16.17 -5.66 -30.45
CA GLY A 122 -17.04 -5.36 -31.60
C GLY A 122 -17.06 -3.90 -32.09
N CYS A 123 -16.35 -2.98 -31.44
CA CYS A 123 -16.19 -1.59 -31.90
C CYS A 123 -14.75 -1.37 -32.38
N ASN A 124 -14.56 -0.93 -33.63
CA ASN A 124 -13.24 -0.53 -34.17
C ASN A 124 -12.80 0.85 -33.65
N CYS A 125 -13.08 1.08 -32.38
CA CYS A 125 -13.03 2.36 -31.70
C CYS A 125 -11.79 2.34 -30.81
N ARG A 126 -11.01 3.43 -30.78
CA ARG A 126 -9.86 3.54 -29.86
C ARG A 126 -10.31 3.17 -28.46
N ALA A 127 -9.55 2.31 -27.78
CA ALA A 127 -9.80 1.95 -26.39
C ALA A 127 -9.96 3.24 -25.58
N GLN A 128 -11.04 3.36 -24.82
CA GLN A 128 -11.23 4.52 -23.97
C GLN A 128 -10.42 4.29 -22.71
N GLU A 129 -9.34 5.06 -22.56
CA GLU A 129 -8.55 5.09 -21.33
C GLU A 129 -9.42 5.63 -20.19
N ARG A 130 -9.54 4.85 -19.12
CA ARG A 130 -10.10 5.34 -17.86
C ARG A 130 -8.99 5.35 -16.83
N TYR A 131 -8.80 6.52 -16.24
CA TYR A 131 -7.91 6.73 -15.12
C TYR A 131 -8.74 6.63 -13.84
N LEU A 132 -8.32 5.74 -12.94
CA LEU A 132 -8.86 5.62 -11.59
C LEU A 132 -7.75 6.03 -10.63
N GLN A 133 -8.01 7.07 -9.84
CA GLN A 133 -7.15 7.44 -8.72
C GLN A 133 -7.65 6.67 -7.50
N LEU A 134 -6.75 5.94 -6.86
CA LEU A 134 -7.03 5.17 -5.65
C LEU A 134 -6.26 5.77 -4.47
N VAL A 135 -6.87 5.72 -3.30
CA VAL A 135 -6.37 6.33 -2.07
C VAL A 135 -6.27 5.30 -0.96
N ASP A 136 -5.86 5.75 0.23
CA ASP A 136 -5.79 4.95 1.44
C ASP A 136 -7.06 4.11 1.66
N SER A 137 -6.86 2.84 1.97
CA SER A 137 -7.90 1.82 2.17
C SER A 137 -8.71 1.44 0.93
N ASP A 138 -8.36 1.88 -0.29
CA ASP A 138 -8.93 1.29 -1.50
C ASP A 138 -8.32 -0.09 -1.78
N GLY A 139 -9.14 -0.99 -2.32
CA GLY A 139 -8.69 -2.29 -2.83
C GLY A 139 -8.93 -2.42 -4.33
N PHE A 140 -8.06 -3.18 -5.01
CA PHE A 140 -8.16 -3.39 -6.45
C PHE A 140 -7.57 -4.73 -6.89
N GLY A 141 -7.97 -5.15 -8.10
CA GLY A 141 -7.55 -6.42 -8.68
C GLY A 141 -8.46 -7.58 -8.29
N GLU A 142 -9.69 -7.29 -7.86
CA GLU A 142 -10.75 -8.22 -7.50
C GLU A 142 -11.11 -9.18 -8.64
N LEU A 143 -10.89 -8.79 -9.89
CA LEU A 143 -11.03 -9.70 -11.04
C LEU A 143 -10.09 -10.92 -10.96
N ALA A 144 -8.92 -10.79 -10.32
CA ALA A 144 -8.01 -11.91 -10.04
C ALA A 144 -8.62 -12.94 -9.08
N LEU A 145 -9.61 -12.54 -8.27
CA LEU A 145 -10.33 -13.44 -7.37
C LEU A 145 -11.42 -14.23 -8.11
N LEU A 146 -11.90 -13.71 -9.25
CA LEU A 146 -13.03 -14.26 -9.99
C LEU A 146 -12.62 -15.04 -11.24
N SER A 147 -11.48 -14.72 -11.83
CA SER A 147 -11.05 -15.31 -13.10
C SER A 147 -9.55 -15.28 -13.29
N ASP A 148 -9.04 -16.26 -14.02
CA ASP A 148 -7.64 -16.30 -14.48
C ASP A 148 -7.40 -15.46 -15.75
N ARG A 149 -8.29 -14.50 -16.05
CA ARG A 149 -8.11 -13.61 -17.20
C ARG A 149 -6.93 -12.67 -16.97
N PRO A 150 -6.15 -12.34 -18.01
CA PRO A 150 -5.08 -11.35 -17.89
C PRO A 150 -5.57 -9.98 -17.40
N ARG A 151 -4.64 -9.18 -16.84
CA ARG A 151 -4.91 -7.80 -16.41
C ARG A 151 -5.43 -6.96 -17.57
N THR A 152 -6.46 -6.16 -17.29
CA THR A 152 -7.09 -5.27 -18.28
C THR A 152 -6.64 -3.82 -18.16
N GLY A 153 -5.72 -3.53 -17.24
CA GLY A 153 -5.16 -2.20 -16.99
C GLY A 153 -3.73 -2.28 -16.48
N THR A 154 -3.06 -1.13 -16.47
CA THR A 154 -1.73 -0.93 -15.89
C THR A 154 -1.87 -0.10 -14.61
N ALA A 155 -1.14 -0.44 -13.56
CA ALA A 155 -1.19 0.23 -12.25
C ALA A 155 0.19 0.72 -11.80
N TRP A 156 0.31 1.97 -11.36
CA TRP A 156 1.58 2.60 -10.92
C TRP A 156 1.40 3.73 -9.90
#